data_AF-A0A7J3FDC5-F1
#
_entry.id   AF-A0A7J3FDC5-F1
#
_cell.length_a   1.000
_cell.length_b   1.000
_cell.length_c   1.000
_cell.angle_alpha   90.00
_cell.angle_beta   90.00
_cell.angle_gamma   90.00
#
_symmetry.space_group_name_H-M   'P 1'
#
loop_
_entity.id
_entity.type
_entity.pdbx_description
1 polymer ?
#
loop_
_entity_poly.entity_id
_entity_poly.type
_entity_poly.pdbx_seq_one_letter_code
_entity_poly.pdbx_strand_id
1 'polypeptide(L)'
;PLSAYGGIVALNRPMDVETAEELTSTFIEAVVAPGYQEGVLEILSRKPNLRVLEVKPSPEPDLEFKQISGGILVQERDRKLLAERRVVTKRAPTDKEWVDLLFGWRVVKHVKSNAIVLARDRQAVGVGAGQMSRVDSTEIAVRKAGERAKGSVMASDAFFPFTDAIELAARAGVTAIIQPGGSVRDKEVIEAADRLGLAMVFTGVRHFRH
;
A
#
# COMPACT_ATOMS: atom_id res chain seq x y z
N PRO A 1 5.05 -13.90 4.30
CA PRO A 1 4.77 -15.34 4.03
C PRO A 1 3.61 -15.89 4.87
N LEU A 2 3.65 -15.78 6.21
CA LEU A 2 2.66 -16.41 7.09
C LEU A 2 1.21 -15.98 6.80
N SER A 3 0.93 -14.69 6.62
CA SER A 3 -0.43 -14.19 6.33
C SER A 3 -0.89 -14.42 4.89
N ALA A 4 -0.02 -14.87 3.99
CA ALA A 4 -0.41 -15.20 2.62
C ALA A 4 -1.01 -16.61 2.51
N TYR A 5 -0.80 -17.47 3.53
CA TYR A 5 -1.42 -18.77 3.63
C TYR A 5 -2.93 -18.62 3.76
N GLY A 6 -3.68 -19.18 2.80
CA GLY A 6 -5.13 -18.99 2.70
C GLY A 6 -5.53 -17.62 2.13
N GLY A 7 -4.60 -16.93 1.46
CA GLY A 7 -4.85 -15.64 0.83
C GLY A 7 -5.61 -15.75 -0.48
N ILE A 8 -6.00 -14.58 -1.00
CA ILE A 8 -6.55 -14.41 -2.35
C ILE A 8 -5.52 -13.65 -3.17
N VAL A 9 -5.21 -14.17 -4.36
CA VAL A 9 -4.25 -13.56 -5.28
C VAL A 9 -4.98 -12.95 -6.46
N ALA A 10 -4.65 -11.70 -6.80
CA ALA A 10 -5.20 -11.01 -7.96
C ALA A 10 -4.07 -10.55 -8.89
N LEU A 11 -4.20 -10.85 -10.18
CA LEU A 11 -3.27 -10.43 -11.23
C LEU A 11 -3.97 -9.40 -12.12
N ASN A 12 -3.20 -8.40 -12.57
CA ASN A 12 -3.68 -7.39 -13.53
C ASN A 12 -3.31 -7.74 -14.99
N ARG A 13 -2.76 -8.94 -15.22
CA ARG A 13 -2.36 -9.48 -16.52
C ARG A 13 -2.70 -10.97 -16.60
N PRO A 14 -2.84 -11.55 -17.81
CA PRO A 14 -3.03 -12.97 -17.95
C PRO A 14 -1.93 -13.76 -17.24
N MET A 15 -2.31 -14.80 -16.51
CA MET A 15 -1.38 -15.65 -15.78
C MET A 15 -0.61 -16.55 -16.76
N ASP A 16 0.70 -16.67 -16.54
CA ASP A 16 1.58 -17.62 -17.23
C ASP A 16 1.85 -18.88 -16.38
N VAL A 17 2.49 -19.86 -17.01
CA VAL A 17 2.81 -21.17 -16.42
C VAL A 17 3.75 -21.02 -15.20
N GLU A 18 4.79 -20.20 -15.30
CA GLU A 18 5.76 -19.99 -14.22
C GLU A 18 5.09 -19.43 -12.96
N THR A 19 4.21 -18.43 -13.13
CA THR A 19 3.44 -17.87 -12.02
C THR A 19 2.49 -18.91 -11.42
N ALA A 20 1.86 -19.74 -12.23
CA ALA A 20 0.96 -20.79 -11.75
C ALA A 20 1.69 -21.85 -10.91
N GLU A 21 2.88 -22.27 -11.36
CA GLU A 21 3.72 -23.22 -10.61
C GLU A 21 4.10 -22.66 -9.24
N GLU A 22 4.58 -21.42 -9.19
CA GLU A 22 4.94 -20.75 -7.93
C GLU A 22 3.72 -20.62 -7.00
N LEU A 23 2.55 -20.23 -7.53
CA LEU A 23 1.34 -20.09 -6.73
C LEU A 23 0.86 -21.43 -6.16
N THR A 24 1.00 -22.52 -6.90
CA THR A 24 0.62 -23.86 -6.42
C THR A 24 1.60 -24.44 -5.39
N SER A 25 2.77 -23.85 -5.21
CA SER A 25 3.68 -24.21 -4.11
C SER A 25 3.15 -23.77 -2.74
N THR A 26 2.26 -22.77 -2.71
CA THR A 26 1.66 -22.20 -1.50
C THR A 26 0.16 -22.52 -1.43
N PHE A 27 -0.39 -22.60 -0.23
CA PHE A 27 -1.83 -22.70 -0.05
C PHE A 27 -2.49 -21.32 -0.21
N ILE A 28 -3.33 -21.17 -1.22
CA ILE A 28 -4.17 -19.99 -1.48
C ILE A 28 -5.62 -20.43 -1.67
N GLU A 29 -6.57 -19.58 -1.26
CA GLU A 29 -8.01 -19.87 -1.34
C GLU A 29 -8.55 -19.60 -2.76
N ALA A 30 -8.12 -18.50 -3.36
CA ALA A 30 -8.60 -18.08 -4.67
C ALA A 30 -7.53 -17.34 -5.47
N VAL A 31 -7.64 -17.45 -6.80
CA VAL A 31 -6.89 -16.63 -7.74
C VAL A 31 -7.81 -16.00 -8.77
N VAL A 32 -7.58 -14.71 -9.02
CA VAL A 32 -8.28 -13.88 -10.01
C VAL A 32 -7.27 -13.34 -11.01
N ALA A 33 -7.54 -13.51 -12.30
CA ALA A 33 -6.76 -12.91 -13.37
C ALA A 33 -7.67 -12.49 -14.54
N PRO A 34 -7.24 -11.56 -15.41
CA PRO A 34 -7.97 -11.22 -16.64
C PRO A 34 -7.94 -12.31 -17.72
N GLY A 35 -7.17 -13.38 -17.50
CA GLY A 35 -7.08 -14.55 -18.37
C GLY A 35 -6.00 -15.50 -17.90
N TYR A 36 -5.97 -16.68 -18.51
CA TYR A 36 -5.01 -17.74 -18.23
C TYR A 36 -4.41 -18.23 -19.56
N GLN A 37 -3.09 -18.35 -19.62
CA GLN A 37 -2.43 -18.94 -20.78
C GLN A 37 -2.68 -20.45 -20.88
N GLU A 38 -2.38 -21.04 -22.04
CA GLU A 38 -2.44 -22.49 -22.25
C GLU A 38 -1.58 -23.23 -21.21
N GLY A 39 -2.09 -24.34 -20.66
CA GLY A 39 -1.40 -25.12 -19.64
C GLY A 39 -1.58 -24.63 -18.19
N VAL A 40 -2.05 -23.39 -17.98
CA VAL A 40 -2.20 -22.82 -16.64
C VAL A 40 -3.33 -23.47 -15.85
N LEU A 41 -4.49 -23.71 -16.48
CA LEU A 41 -5.64 -24.29 -15.80
C LEU A 41 -5.38 -25.75 -15.38
N GLU A 42 -4.59 -26.49 -16.16
CA GLU A 42 -4.12 -27.84 -15.85
C GLU A 42 -3.21 -27.85 -14.61
N ILE A 43 -2.42 -26.80 -14.39
CA ILE A 43 -1.58 -26.66 -13.19
C ILE A 43 -2.44 -26.31 -11.97
N LEU A 44 -3.30 -25.29 -12.10
CA LEU A 44 -4.14 -24.82 -11.00
C LEU A 44 -5.14 -25.89 -10.53
N SER A 45 -5.67 -26.70 -11.46
CA SER A 45 -6.61 -27.80 -11.14
C SER A 45 -6.00 -28.92 -10.30
N ARG A 46 -4.66 -28.98 -10.15
CA ARG A 46 -3.99 -29.88 -9.19
C ARG A 46 -4.34 -29.55 -7.74
N LYS A 47 -4.89 -28.36 -7.47
CA LYS A 47 -5.40 -27.93 -6.16
C LYS A 47 -6.93 -27.97 -6.17
N PRO A 48 -7.58 -29.06 -5.73
CA PRO A 48 -9.02 -29.27 -5.91
C PRO A 48 -9.92 -28.22 -5.24
N ASN A 49 -9.41 -27.52 -4.21
CA ASN A 49 -10.16 -26.49 -3.48
C ASN A 49 -9.82 -25.05 -3.91
N LEU A 50 -8.94 -24.88 -4.90
CA LEU A 50 -8.56 -23.56 -5.39
C LEU A 50 -9.68 -22.99 -6.26
N ARG A 51 -10.22 -21.83 -5.86
CA ARG A 51 -11.14 -21.07 -6.72
C ARG A 51 -10.36 -20.31 -7.79
N VAL A 52 -10.58 -20.66 -9.05
CA VAL A 52 -9.97 -19.99 -10.20
C VAL A 52 -11.02 -19.13 -10.89
N LEU A 53 -10.79 -17.82 -10.94
CA LEU A 53 -11.73 -16.85 -11.47
C LEU A 53 -11.08 -16.06 -12.62
N GLU A 54 -11.76 -16.00 -13.76
CA GLU A 54 -11.41 -15.10 -14.84
C GLU A 54 -12.28 -13.84 -14.77
N VAL A 55 -11.65 -12.68 -14.57
CA VAL A 55 -12.35 -11.39 -14.47
C VAL A 55 -11.73 -10.43 -15.47
N LYS A 56 -12.45 -10.19 -16.58
CA LYS A 56 -12.02 -9.20 -17.57
C LYS A 56 -12.02 -7.79 -16.96
N PRO A 57 -11.05 -6.93 -17.30
CA PRO A 57 -11.10 -5.53 -16.92
C PRO A 57 -12.40 -4.91 -17.44
N SER A 58 -13.17 -4.31 -16.54
CA SER A 58 -14.39 -3.58 -16.87
C SER A 58 -14.27 -2.14 -16.36
N PRO A 59 -15.01 -1.18 -16.95
CA PRO A 59 -15.10 0.15 -16.39
C PRO A 59 -15.59 0.06 -14.95
N GLU A 60 -14.85 0.66 -14.02
CA GLU A 60 -15.34 0.77 -12.65
C GLU A 60 -16.55 1.71 -12.62
N PRO A 61 -17.57 1.44 -11.79
CA PRO A 61 -18.65 2.40 -11.59
C PRO A 61 -18.10 3.71 -11.00
N ASP A 62 -18.77 4.82 -11.26
CA ASP A 62 -18.34 6.12 -10.71
C ASP A 62 -18.69 6.27 -9.22
N LEU A 63 -19.72 5.53 -8.77
CA LEU A 63 -20.26 5.60 -7.41
C LEU A 63 -19.87 4.36 -6.58
N GLU A 64 -19.68 4.57 -5.28
CA GLU A 64 -19.53 3.55 -4.25
C GLU A 64 -20.67 3.69 -3.24
N PHE A 65 -21.16 2.54 -2.77
CA PHE A 65 -22.28 2.44 -1.84
C PHE A 65 -21.81 1.81 -0.54
N LYS A 66 -22.21 2.37 0.60
CA LYS A 66 -21.98 1.78 1.92
C LYS A 66 -23.29 1.66 2.68
N GLN A 67 -23.67 0.43 3.00
CA GLN A 67 -24.87 0.17 3.79
C GLN A 67 -24.67 0.64 5.23
N ILE A 68 -25.69 1.27 5.79
CA ILE A 68 -25.79 1.64 7.20
C ILE A 68 -27.15 1.19 7.74
N SER A 69 -27.30 1.12 9.07
CA SER A 69 -28.62 0.86 9.66
C SER A 69 -29.62 1.92 9.20
N GLY A 70 -30.69 1.49 8.54
CA GLY A 70 -31.74 2.38 8.04
C GLY A 70 -31.50 3.00 6.65
N GLY A 71 -30.40 2.68 5.94
CA GLY A 71 -30.21 3.20 4.59
C GLY A 71 -28.87 2.90 3.93
N ILE A 72 -28.50 3.74 2.96
CA ILE A 72 -27.25 3.66 2.20
C ILE A 72 -26.58 5.04 2.13
N LEU A 73 -25.27 5.06 2.19
CA LEU A 73 -24.44 6.20 1.82
C LEU A 73 -23.95 6.00 0.38
N VAL A 74 -23.91 7.09 -0.38
CA VAL A 74 -23.44 7.10 -1.77
C VAL A 74 -22.36 8.16 -1.91
N GLN A 75 -21.23 7.80 -2.51
CA GLN A 75 -20.12 8.72 -2.77
C GLN A 75 -19.46 8.40 -4.11
N GLU A 76 -18.70 9.35 -4.66
CA GLU A 76 -17.80 9.10 -5.78
C GLU A 76 -16.67 8.16 -5.36
N ARG A 77 -16.20 7.29 -6.26
CA ARG A 77 -15.02 6.47 -6.00
C ARG A 77 -13.77 7.33 -5.92
N ASP A 78 -12.92 7.01 -4.94
CA ASP A 78 -11.59 7.59 -4.85
C ASP A 78 -10.73 7.14 -6.05
N ARG A 79 -10.66 7.98 -7.10
CA ARG A 79 -9.89 7.73 -8.33
C ARG A 79 -8.63 8.59 -8.44
N LYS A 80 -8.67 9.81 -7.92
CA LYS A 80 -7.50 10.71 -7.92
C LYS A 80 -6.36 10.03 -7.18
N LEU A 81 -5.15 10.04 -7.73
CA LEU A 81 -3.99 9.49 -7.02
C LEU A 81 -3.24 10.59 -6.27
N LEU A 82 -2.89 11.69 -6.93
CA LEU A 82 -2.21 12.81 -6.29
C LEU A 82 -2.66 14.14 -6.92
N ALA A 83 -2.56 15.24 -6.17
CA ALA A 83 -2.75 16.59 -6.69
C ALA A 83 -1.40 17.21 -7.07
N GLU A 84 -0.36 16.90 -6.30
CA GLU A 84 1.00 17.42 -6.50
C GLU A 84 2.07 16.39 -6.13
N ARG A 85 3.33 16.70 -6.46
CA ARG A 85 4.53 15.96 -6.06
C ARG A 85 5.53 16.92 -5.41
N ARG A 86 5.11 17.55 -4.31
CA ARG A 86 5.88 18.63 -3.71
C ARG A 86 6.91 18.07 -2.73
N VAL A 87 8.19 18.18 -3.05
CA VAL A 87 9.26 17.92 -2.07
C VAL A 87 9.26 19.04 -1.05
N VAL A 88 9.14 18.71 0.24
CA VAL A 88 9.03 19.69 1.33
C VAL A 88 10.24 19.73 2.26
N THR A 89 11.11 18.74 2.17
CA THR A 89 12.39 18.66 2.90
C THR A 89 13.55 19.18 2.06
N LYS A 90 14.69 19.45 2.71
CA LYS A 90 15.96 19.84 2.07
C LYS A 90 16.49 18.76 1.14
N ARG A 91 16.39 17.49 1.55
CA ARG A 91 16.78 16.34 0.73
C ARG A 91 15.63 15.96 -0.21
N ALA A 92 15.91 15.87 -1.50
CA ALA A 92 14.98 15.30 -2.47
C ALA A 92 15.07 13.76 -2.47
N PRO A 93 13.98 13.04 -2.83
CA PRO A 93 14.07 11.61 -3.10
C PRO A 93 14.95 11.34 -4.33
N THR A 94 15.72 10.26 -4.28
CA THR A 94 16.39 9.66 -5.44
C THR A 94 15.37 9.08 -6.42
N ASP A 95 15.79 8.78 -7.65
CA ASP A 95 14.91 8.17 -8.67
C ASP A 95 14.29 6.85 -8.20
N LYS A 96 15.09 6.03 -7.48
CA LYS A 96 14.61 4.78 -6.90
C LYS A 96 13.57 5.03 -5.81
N GLU A 97 13.84 5.95 -4.89
CA GLU A 97 12.88 6.33 -3.86
C GLU A 97 11.60 6.90 -4.47
N TRP A 98 11.68 7.70 -5.54
CA TRP A 98 10.49 8.20 -6.23
C TRP A 98 9.59 7.09 -6.77
N VAL A 99 10.18 6.07 -7.39
CA VAL A 99 9.44 4.91 -7.89
C VAL A 99 8.75 4.18 -6.73
N ASP A 100 9.46 3.95 -5.64
CA ASP A 100 8.93 3.24 -4.47
C ASP A 100 7.90 4.07 -3.69
N LEU A 101 8.05 5.40 -3.61
CA LEU A 101 7.10 6.30 -2.97
C LEU A 101 5.78 6.29 -3.72
N LEU A 102 5.82 6.40 -5.05
CA LEU A 102 4.61 6.34 -5.88
C LEU A 102 3.97 4.94 -5.88
N PHE A 103 4.77 3.89 -5.77
CA PHE A 103 4.25 2.54 -5.56
C PHE A 103 3.55 2.42 -4.20
N GLY A 104 4.23 2.77 -3.11
CA GLY A 104 3.68 2.74 -1.74
C GLY A 104 2.43 3.60 -1.60
N TRP A 105 2.40 4.76 -2.26
CA TRP A 105 1.25 5.65 -2.32
C TRP A 105 0.02 5.03 -3.00
N ARG A 106 0.22 4.31 -4.12
CA ARG A 106 -0.88 3.54 -4.74
C ARG A 106 -1.37 2.43 -3.82
N VAL A 107 -0.47 1.73 -3.14
CA VAL A 107 -0.85 0.63 -2.24
C VAL A 107 -1.60 1.14 -1.02
N VAL A 108 -1.12 2.19 -0.35
CA VAL A 108 -1.70 2.69 0.92
C VAL A 108 -3.14 3.13 0.75
N LYS A 109 -3.52 3.65 -0.42
CA LYS A 109 -4.90 4.00 -0.80
C LYS A 109 -5.91 2.84 -0.67
N HIS A 110 -5.45 1.60 -0.80
CA HIS A 110 -6.30 0.41 -0.68
C HIS A 110 -6.27 -0.23 0.71
N VAL A 111 -5.44 0.28 1.63
CA VAL A 111 -5.31 -0.23 3.00
C VAL A 111 -6.29 0.50 3.92
N LYS A 112 -6.90 -0.21 4.86
CA LYS A 112 -7.84 0.39 5.83
C LYS A 112 -7.14 1.36 6.76
N SER A 113 -7.77 2.50 7.02
CA SER A 113 -7.20 3.62 7.76
C SER A 113 -7.24 3.44 9.29
N ASN A 114 -6.29 3.99 10.05
CA ASN A 114 -5.10 4.70 9.59
C ASN A 114 -4.08 3.74 8.97
N ALA A 115 -3.52 4.09 7.80
CA ALA A 115 -2.67 3.18 7.04
C ALA A 115 -1.23 3.68 6.87
N ILE A 116 -0.28 2.74 7.05
CA ILE A 116 1.14 2.92 6.75
C ILE A 116 1.61 1.76 5.91
N VAL A 117 2.24 2.07 4.78
CA VAL A 117 2.89 1.09 3.91
C VAL A 117 4.37 1.42 3.80
N LEU A 118 5.22 0.47 4.18
CA LEU A 118 6.63 0.49 3.82
C LEU A 118 6.81 -0.23 2.49
N ALA A 119 7.50 0.42 1.56
CA ALA A 119 7.77 -0.11 0.23
C ALA A 119 9.26 -0.07 -0.13
N ARG A 120 9.73 -1.09 -0.84
CA ARG A 120 11.09 -1.15 -1.39
C ARG A 120 11.08 -2.00 -2.64
N ASP A 121 11.77 -1.57 -3.69
CA ASP A 121 11.89 -2.32 -4.95
C ASP A 121 10.51 -2.69 -5.56
N ARG A 122 9.55 -1.76 -5.50
CA ARG A 122 8.14 -1.92 -5.92
C ARG A 122 7.41 -3.06 -5.22
N GLN A 123 7.77 -3.35 -3.97
CA GLN A 123 7.09 -4.34 -3.13
C GLN A 123 6.72 -3.72 -1.79
N ALA A 124 5.52 -4.06 -1.29
CA ALA A 124 5.14 -3.72 0.08
C ALA A 124 5.90 -4.64 1.04
N VAL A 125 6.83 -4.09 1.81
CA VAL A 125 7.64 -4.86 2.76
C VAL A 125 7.02 -4.91 4.15
N GLY A 126 6.23 -3.90 4.52
CA GLY A 126 5.51 -3.83 5.78
C GLY A 126 4.21 -3.03 5.64
N VAL A 127 3.15 -3.48 6.29
CA VAL A 127 1.82 -2.83 6.23
C VAL A 127 1.21 -2.79 7.62
N GLY A 128 0.94 -1.58 8.11
CA GLY A 128 0.10 -1.32 9.28
C GLY A 128 -1.24 -0.77 8.83
N ALA A 129 -2.31 -1.47 9.20
CA ALA A 129 -3.66 -1.22 8.69
C ALA A 129 -4.66 -1.12 9.85
N GLY A 130 -5.63 -0.21 9.72
CA GLY A 130 -6.84 -0.19 10.53
C GLY A 130 -6.65 0.25 11.98
N GLN A 131 -5.59 0.99 12.30
CA GLN A 131 -5.34 1.42 13.69
C GLN A 131 -5.95 2.78 14.00
N MET A 132 -6.30 2.98 15.27
CA MET A 132 -6.84 4.24 15.79
C MET A 132 -5.77 5.35 15.78
N SER A 133 -4.51 5.00 16.08
CA SER A 133 -3.38 5.92 16.02
C SER A 133 -2.44 5.59 14.86
N ARG A 134 -1.83 6.62 14.29
CA ARG A 134 -0.92 6.46 13.15
C ARG A 134 0.46 5.94 13.54
N VAL A 135 0.91 6.26 14.75
CA VAL A 135 2.16 5.72 15.28
C VAL A 135 2.05 4.20 15.44
N ASP A 136 0.90 3.67 15.87
CA ASP A 136 0.64 2.23 15.97
C ASP A 136 0.69 1.56 14.59
N SER A 137 0.07 2.17 13.56
CA SER A 137 0.20 1.68 12.18
C SER A 137 1.65 1.69 11.71
N THR A 138 2.44 2.69 12.11
CA THR A 138 3.85 2.78 11.78
C THR A 138 4.65 1.67 12.47
N GLU A 139 4.40 1.43 13.76
CA GLU A 139 5.04 0.35 14.53
C GLU A 139 4.72 -1.02 13.96
N ILE A 140 3.46 -1.29 13.60
CA ILE A 140 3.06 -2.54 12.95
C ILE A 140 3.76 -2.70 11.60
N ALA A 141 3.81 -1.64 10.78
CA ALA A 141 4.45 -1.69 9.47
C ALA A 141 5.95 -1.98 9.59
N VAL A 142 6.65 -1.27 10.48
CA VAL A 142 8.08 -1.47 10.79
C VAL A 142 8.32 -2.89 11.29
N ARG A 143 7.55 -3.35 12.28
CA ARG A 143 7.68 -4.70 12.85
C ARG A 143 7.47 -5.79 11.79
N LYS A 144 6.47 -5.64 10.90
CA LYS A 144 6.22 -6.60 9.81
C LYS A 144 7.29 -6.56 8.72
N ALA A 145 7.92 -5.41 8.49
CA ALA A 145 9.03 -5.29 7.55
C ALA A 145 10.30 -5.97 8.07
N GLY A 146 10.58 -5.85 9.38
CA GLY A 146 11.83 -6.33 9.98
C GLY A 146 13.03 -5.67 9.30
N GLU A 147 14.07 -6.44 8.99
CA GLU A 147 15.27 -5.94 8.27
C GLU A 147 14.97 -5.31 6.90
N ARG A 148 13.82 -5.63 6.29
CA ARG A 148 13.41 -5.03 5.01
C ARG A 148 12.96 -3.57 5.15
N ALA A 149 12.75 -3.06 6.36
CA ALA A 149 12.48 -1.63 6.60
C ALA A 149 13.70 -0.76 6.26
N LYS A 150 14.92 -1.28 6.44
CA LYS A 150 16.13 -0.54 6.12
C LYS A 150 16.22 -0.28 4.61
N GLY A 151 16.35 0.99 4.25
CA GLY A 151 16.37 1.43 2.85
C GLY A 151 15.00 1.44 2.19
N SER A 152 13.90 1.19 2.92
CA SER A 152 12.55 1.32 2.36
C SER A 152 12.09 2.78 2.38
N VAL A 153 10.98 3.05 1.70
CA VAL A 153 10.23 4.30 1.83
C VAL A 153 8.93 4.06 2.59
N MET A 154 8.28 5.12 3.08
CA MET A 154 7.02 5.05 3.82
C MET A 154 5.93 5.89 3.14
N ALA A 155 4.76 5.30 2.94
CA ALA A 155 3.55 6.00 2.51
C ALA A 155 2.51 6.02 3.62
N SER A 156 1.87 7.16 3.84
CA SER A 156 0.74 7.29 4.77
C SER A 156 -0.50 7.81 4.06
N ASP A 157 -1.66 7.17 4.26
CA ASP A 157 -2.93 7.57 3.64
C ASP A 157 -3.40 8.99 4.01
N ALA A 158 -2.91 9.53 5.12
CA ALA A 158 -3.28 10.83 5.65
C ALA A 158 -2.05 11.58 6.21
N PHE A 159 -2.22 12.82 6.71
CA PHE A 159 -1.10 13.62 7.24
C PHE A 159 -0.60 13.17 8.62
N PHE A 160 0.69 13.29 8.92
CA PHE A 160 1.20 12.98 10.27
C PHE A 160 0.84 14.10 11.28
N PRO A 161 0.15 13.80 12.39
CA PRO A 161 -0.20 14.81 13.39
C PRO A 161 0.98 15.20 14.29
N PHE A 162 1.97 14.32 14.45
CA PHE A 162 3.14 14.50 15.32
C PHE A 162 4.41 13.91 14.68
N THR A 163 5.57 14.15 15.28
CA THR A 163 6.88 13.69 14.78
C THR A 163 7.19 12.23 15.11
N ASP A 164 6.43 11.62 16.02
CA ASP A 164 6.63 10.27 16.55
C ASP A 164 6.78 9.18 15.47
N ALA A 165 5.87 9.16 14.49
CA ALA A 165 5.92 8.22 13.37
C ALA A 165 7.12 8.46 12.45
N ILE A 166 7.55 9.72 12.29
CA ILE A 166 8.72 10.10 11.47
C ILE A 166 10.00 9.58 12.13
N GLU A 167 10.13 9.83 13.43
CA GLU A 167 11.27 9.36 14.23
C GLU A 167 11.34 7.84 14.30
N LEU A 168 10.19 7.18 14.45
CA LEU A 168 10.10 5.72 14.42
C LEU A 168 10.54 5.15 13.06
N ALA A 169 10.06 5.73 11.96
CA ALA A 169 10.44 5.33 10.61
C ALA A 169 11.95 5.52 10.36
N ALA A 170 12.51 6.65 10.78
CA ALA A 170 13.94 6.91 10.66
C ALA A 170 14.78 5.88 11.44
N ARG A 171 14.38 5.55 12.68
CA ARG A 171 15.06 4.51 13.48
C ARG A 171 15.02 3.15 12.81
N ALA A 172 13.97 2.84 12.06
CA ALA A 172 13.84 1.62 11.27
C ALA A 172 14.63 1.63 9.95
N GLY A 173 15.29 2.75 9.63
CA GLY A 173 16.07 2.91 8.41
C GLY A 173 15.24 3.25 7.17
N VAL A 174 14.01 3.74 7.34
CA VAL A 174 13.24 4.35 6.23
C VAL A 174 14.02 5.56 5.73
N THR A 175 14.02 5.75 4.41
CA THR A 175 14.82 6.77 3.75
C THR A 175 13.98 7.93 3.25
N ALA A 176 12.76 7.70 2.77
CA ALA A 176 11.86 8.74 2.29
C ALA A 176 10.39 8.50 2.69
N ILE A 177 9.59 9.56 2.74
CA ILE A 177 8.19 9.56 3.18
C ILE A 177 7.30 10.28 2.16
N ILE A 178 6.11 9.73 1.87
CA ILE A 178 5.05 10.39 1.10
C ILE A 178 3.76 10.44 1.91
N GLN A 179 3.15 11.62 1.97
CA GLN A 179 1.92 11.90 2.71
C GLN A 179 1.13 13.04 2.04
N PRO A 180 -0.13 13.31 2.41
CA PRO A 180 -0.86 14.44 1.85
C PRO A 180 -0.32 15.81 2.25
N GLY A 181 0.15 15.97 3.49
CA GLY A 181 0.29 17.27 4.15
C GLY A 181 -1.07 17.85 4.58
N GLY A 182 -1.05 19.09 5.07
CA GLY A 182 -2.23 19.81 5.55
C GLY A 182 -2.41 19.80 7.08
N SER A 183 -1.41 19.36 7.85
CA SER A 183 -1.43 19.48 9.30
C SER A 183 -1.05 20.89 9.73
N VAL A 184 -1.67 21.40 10.79
CA VAL A 184 -1.18 22.62 11.47
C VAL A 184 0.24 22.44 12.03
N ARG A 185 0.70 21.19 12.18
CA ARG A 185 2.04 20.82 12.64
C ARG A 185 2.96 20.32 11.53
N ASP A 186 2.62 20.55 10.25
CA ASP A 186 3.47 20.10 9.13
C ASP A 186 4.91 20.62 9.25
N LYS A 187 5.10 21.84 9.75
CA LYS A 187 6.43 22.42 9.98
C LYS A 187 7.28 21.56 10.93
N GLU A 188 6.71 21.12 12.05
CA GLU A 188 7.40 20.25 13.03
C GLU A 188 7.80 18.91 12.40
N VAL A 189 6.89 18.33 11.61
CA VAL A 189 7.09 17.04 10.91
C VAL A 189 8.17 17.14 9.82
N ILE A 190 8.19 18.24 9.05
CA ILE A 190 9.21 18.52 8.03
C ILE A 190 10.57 18.74 8.69
N GLU A 191 10.64 19.54 9.75
CA GLU A 191 11.89 19.80 10.48
C GLU A 191 12.47 18.51 11.10
N ALA A 192 11.61 17.63 11.62
CA ALA A 192 12.02 16.31 12.09
C ALA A 192 12.59 15.45 10.95
N ALA A 193 11.92 15.41 9.80
CA ALA A 193 12.41 14.69 8.62
C ALA A 193 13.76 15.23 8.14
N ASP A 194 13.92 16.55 8.04
CA ASP A 194 15.20 17.19 7.69
C ASP A 194 16.32 16.84 8.68
N ARG A 195 16.04 16.92 9.99
CA ARG A 195 17.01 16.58 11.05
C ARG A 195 17.46 15.12 10.97
N LEU A 196 16.54 14.23 10.59
CA LEU A 196 16.79 12.80 10.42
C LEU A 196 17.32 12.45 9.03
N GLY A 197 17.51 13.47 8.18
CA GLY A 197 18.02 13.33 6.84
C GLY A 197 17.07 12.62 5.88
N LEU A 198 15.77 12.55 6.15
CA LEU A 198 14.74 11.93 5.30
C LEU A 198 14.29 12.86 4.17
N ALA A 199 13.93 12.29 3.02
CA ALA A 199 13.14 13.03 2.03
C ALA A 199 11.64 12.93 2.34
N MET A 200 10.88 14.00 2.14
CA MET A 200 9.43 14.02 2.33
C MET A 200 8.72 14.67 1.15
N VAL A 201 7.65 14.03 0.70
CA VAL A 201 6.80 14.46 -0.42
C VAL A 201 5.37 14.66 0.04
N PHE A 202 4.80 15.82 -0.28
CA PHE A 202 3.38 16.12 -0.11
C PHE A 202 2.60 15.87 -1.40
N THR A 203 1.41 15.26 -1.28
CA THR A 203 0.54 14.90 -2.42
C THR A 203 -0.70 15.76 -2.54
N GLY A 204 -1.11 16.46 -1.48
CA GLY A 204 -2.34 17.26 -1.42
C GLY A 204 -3.64 16.45 -1.50
N VAL A 205 -3.58 15.11 -1.39
CA VAL A 205 -4.76 14.22 -1.47
C VAL A 205 -4.69 13.19 -0.36
N ARG A 206 -5.79 13.02 0.37
CA ARG A 206 -5.94 12.01 1.44
C ARG A 206 -6.75 10.82 0.92
N HIS A 207 -6.34 9.60 1.27
CA HIS A 207 -6.98 8.34 0.84
C HIS A 207 -7.53 7.53 2.02
N PHE A 208 -8.46 8.09 2.79
CA PHE A 208 -9.08 7.35 3.88
C PHE A 208 -10.01 6.24 3.40
N ARG A 209 -9.92 5.07 4.05
CA ARG A 209 -10.72 3.89 3.73
C ARG A 209 -11.14 3.14 4.99
N HIS A 210 -12.44 2.95 5.18
CA HIS A 210 -13.04 2.22 6.31
C HIS A 210 -13.80 0.98 5.85
#